data_AF-A0A949X3T0-F1
#
_entry.id   AF-A0A949X3T0-F1
#
_cell.length_a   1.000
_cell.length_b   1.000
_cell.length_c   1.000
_cell.angle_alpha   90.00
_cell.angle_beta   90.00
_cell.angle_gamma   90.00
#
_symmetry.space_group_name_H-M   'P 1'
#
loop_
_entity.id
_entity.type
_entity.pdbx_description
1 polymer ?
#
loop_
_entity_poly.entity_id
_entity_poly.type
_entity_poly.pdbx_seq_one_letter_code
_entity_poly.pdbx_strand_id
1 'polypeptide(L)'
;MIKIKAFLGYIAAILTLFVVLATFIGNDFFAKRFVDITSLKVSPIYTGGEVSKVLSFNDYQVKIHKPVFQGLFSDKSKGFVQIDYEGKNIPAIISQNIDFDNDGNDDFYIKYDVKNDKSEFKALNKNVVSLEGVYKVKGNYAVRVSLKK
;
A
#
# COMPACT_ATOMS: atom_id res chain seq x y z
N MET A 1 -1.96 22.01 -47.73
CA MET A 1 -1.94 20.53 -47.54
C MET A 1 -0.75 20.02 -46.74
N ILE A 2 0.50 20.37 -47.08
CA ILE A 2 1.70 19.86 -46.38
C ILE A 2 1.71 20.18 -44.88
N LYS A 3 1.33 21.41 -44.50
CA LYS A 3 1.28 21.85 -43.09
C LYS A 3 0.27 21.06 -42.24
N ILE A 4 -0.88 20.69 -42.82
CA ILE A 4 -1.92 19.89 -42.12
C ILE A 4 -1.46 18.45 -41.93
N LYS A 5 -0.82 17.85 -42.96
CA LYS A 5 -0.25 16.50 -42.87
C LYS A 5 0.86 16.43 -41.82
N ALA A 6 1.75 17.44 -41.78
CA ALA A 6 2.79 17.52 -40.78
C ALA A 6 2.20 17.67 -39.36
N PHE A 7 1.21 18.54 -39.18
CA PHE A 7 0.53 18.73 -37.89
C PHE A 7 -0.12 17.44 -37.37
N LEU A 8 -0.85 16.72 -38.22
CA LEU A 8 -1.44 15.42 -37.87
C LEU A 8 -0.37 14.36 -37.55
N GLY A 9 0.74 14.36 -38.29
CA GLY A 9 1.87 13.48 -38.03
C GLY A 9 2.49 13.69 -36.64
N TYR A 10 2.68 14.95 -36.23
CA TYR A 10 3.19 15.27 -34.90
C TYR A 10 2.21 14.90 -33.78
N ILE A 11 0.90 15.13 -33.98
CA ILE A 11 -0.12 14.67 -33.03
C ILE A 11 -0.07 13.15 -32.90
N ALA A 12 -0.02 12.42 -34.02
CA ALA A 12 0.07 10.97 -34.00
C ALA A 12 1.33 10.47 -33.29
N ALA A 13 2.48 11.13 -33.47
CA ALA A 13 3.72 10.79 -32.78
C ALA A 13 3.60 11.00 -31.25
N ILE A 14 3.02 12.12 -30.82
CA ILE A 14 2.77 12.40 -29.39
C ILE A 14 1.81 11.36 -28.80
N LEU A 15 0.71 11.05 -29.49
CA LEU A 15 -0.24 10.03 -29.03
C LEU A 15 0.43 8.65 -28.94
N THR A 16 1.27 8.30 -29.91
CA THR A 16 2.02 7.03 -29.90
C THR A 16 2.92 6.92 -28.68
N LEU A 17 3.56 8.02 -28.26
CA LEU A 17 4.35 8.04 -27.02
C LEU A 17 3.50 7.65 -25.79
N PHE A 18 2.29 8.21 -25.67
CA PHE A 18 1.38 7.86 -24.57
C PHE A 18 0.90 6.41 -24.65
N VAL A 19 0.63 5.89 -25.85
CA VAL A 19 0.26 4.47 -26.04
C VAL A 19 1.40 3.56 -25.60
N VAL A 20 2.66 3.87 -25.97
CA VAL A 20 3.83 3.09 -25.55
C VAL A 20 4.00 3.12 -24.04
N LEU A 21 3.91 4.29 -23.41
CA LEU A 21 4.01 4.42 -21.95
C LEU A 21 2.89 3.65 -21.23
N ALA A 22 1.64 3.80 -21.68
CA ALA A 22 0.52 3.07 -21.11
C ALA A 22 0.69 1.55 -21.26
N THR A 23 1.13 1.08 -22.43
CA THR A 23 1.38 -0.35 -22.68
C THR A 23 2.51 -0.87 -21.80
N PHE A 24 3.58 -0.10 -21.61
CA PHE A 24 4.70 -0.46 -20.76
C PHE A 24 4.30 -0.53 -19.27
N ILE A 25 3.58 0.49 -18.79
CA ILE A 25 3.10 0.57 -17.39
C ILE A 25 2.09 -0.55 -17.10
N GLY A 26 1.20 -0.86 -18.04
CA GLY A 26 0.17 -1.90 -17.88
C GLY A 26 0.70 -3.33 -18.01
N ASN A 27 1.96 -3.51 -18.41
CA ASN A 27 2.56 -4.83 -18.58
C ASN A 27 3.47 -5.18 -17.38
N ASP A 28 2.91 -5.95 -16.45
CA ASP A 28 3.59 -6.42 -15.23
C ASP A 28 4.97 -7.07 -15.51
N PHE A 29 5.14 -7.74 -16.65
CA PHE A 29 6.39 -8.42 -17.00
C PHE A 29 7.51 -7.42 -17.30
N PHE A 30 7.24 -6.43 -18.16
CA PHE A 30 8.24 -5.41 -18.50
C PHE A 30 8.52 -4.48 -17.31
N ALA A 31 7.48 -4.09 -16.57
CA ALA A 31 7.63 -3.23 -15.40
C ALA A 31 8.51 -3.90 -14.32
N LYS A 32 8.25 -5.18 -13.98
CA LYS A 32 9.08 -5.92 -13.01
C LYS A 32 10.53 -6.04 -13.49
N ARG A 33 10.73 -6.44 -14.75
CA ARG A 33 12.08 -6.63 -15.29
C ARG A 33 12.89 -5.33 -15.35
N PHE A 34 12.23 -4.21 -15.62
CA PHE A 34 12.87 -2.89 -15.57
C PHE A 34 13.32 -2.53 -14.16
N VAL A 35 12.45 -2.74 -13.16
CA VAL A 35 12.78 -2.53 -11.74
C VAL A 35 13.96 -3.40 -11.32
N ASP A 36 13.95 -4.68 -11.70
CA ASP A 36 15.00 -5.65 -11.36
C ASP A 36 16.38 -5.25 -11.93
N ILE A 37 16.44 -4.79 -13.19
CA ILE A 37 17.70 -4.42 -13.86
C ILE A 37 18.24 -3.09 -13.35
N THR A 38 17.35 -2.14 -13.03
CA THR A 38 17.74 -0.77 -12.64
C THR A 38 18.02 -0.61 -11.15
N SER A 39 17.80 -1.67 -10.34
CA SER A 39 17.88 -1.60 -8.88
C SER A 39 16.99 -0.51 -8.27
N LEU A 40 15.98 -0.05 -9.01
CA LEU A 40 15.00 0.90 -8.50
C LEU A 40 14.15 0.21 -7.43
N LYS A 41 13.81 0.94 -6.38
CA LYS A 41 12.91 0.45 -5.32
C LYS A 41 11.54 1.12 -5.48
N VAL A 42 10.48 0.34 -5.32
CA VAL A 42 9.13 0.91 -5.20
C VAL A 42 9.03 1.65 -3.87
N SER A 43 8.50 2.87 -3.91
CA SER A 43 8.39 3.71 -2.70
C SER A 43 7.53 3.01 -1.62
N PRO A 44 7.95 3.07 -0.34
CA PRO A 44 7.19 2.62 0.84
C PRO A 44 5.74 3.12 0.89
N ILE A 45 5.45 4.28 0.29
CA ILE A 45 4.10 4.83 0.20
C ILE A 45 3.14 3.86 -0.53
N TYR A 46 3.65 3.12 -1.51
CA TYR A 46 2.87 2.16 -2.30
C TYR A 46 2.94 0.75 -1.74
N THR A 47 4.06 0.35 -1.11
CA THR A 47 4.24 -1.02 -0.61
C THR A 47 3.82 -1.20 0.84
N GLY A 48 3.57 -0.12 1.58
CA GLY A 48 3.39 -0.16 3.04
C GLY A 48 4.71 -0.09 3.81
N GLY A 49 5.86 -0.08 3.12
CA GLY A 49 7.18 -0.03 3.74
C GLY A 49 7.71 -1.40 4.16
N GLU A 50 8.81 -1.39 4.92
CA GLU A 50 9.45 -2.62 5.41
C GLU A 50 8.60 -3.30 6.48
N VAL A 51 8.60 -4.64 6.50
CA VAL A 51 7.95 -5.41 7.56
C VAL A 51 8.80 -5.33 8.83
N SER A 52 8.19 -4.90 9.93
CA SER A 52 8.81 -4.82 11.25
C SER A 52 8.63 -6.13 12.02
N LYS A 53 7.43 -6.71 11.95
CA LYS A 53 7.03 -7.89 12.74
C LYS A 53 6.09 -8.77 11.94
N VAL A 54 6.20 -10.09 12.15
CA VAL A 54 5.28 -11.08 11.57
C VAL A 54 4.72 -11.92 12.70
N LEU A 55 3.39 -11.91 12.84
CA LEU A 55 2.66 -12.80 13.73
C LEU A 55 2.13 -13.97 12.90
N SER A 56 2.59 -15.18 13.20
CA SER A 56 2.17 -16.37 12.47
C SER A 56 1.05 -17.08 13.22
N PHE A 57 -0.05 -17.36 12.52
CA PHE A 57 -1.14 -18.22 12.97
C PHE A 57 -1.18 -19.47 12.09
N ASN A 58 -2.06 -20.43 12.39
CA ASN A 58 -2.09 -21.71 11.67
C ASN A 58 -2.29 -21.56 10.16
N ASP A 59 -3.27 -20.75 9.74
CA ASP A 59 -3.68 -20.64 8.32
C ASP A 59 -3.44 -19.27 7.68
N TYR A 60 -2.95 -18.31 8.45
CA TYR A 60 -2.65 -16.95 8.01
C TYR A 60 -1.56 -16.31 8.87
N GLN A 61 -0.98 -15.23 8.36
CA GLN A 61 -0.01 -14.40 9.05
C GLN A 61 -0.47 -12.95 9.05
N VAL A 62 -0.03 -12.21 10.06
CA VAL A 62 -0.22 -10.77 10.17
C VAL A 62 1.15 -10.12 10.10
N LYS A 63 1.40 -9.34 9.05
CA LYS A 63 2.62 -8.56 8.89
C LYS A 63 2.34 -7.14 9.34
N ILE A 64 3.12 -6.65 10.30
CA ILE A 64 3.06 -5.27 10.77
C ILE A 64 4.26 -4.55 10.15
N HIS A 65 3.98 -3.54 9.35
CA HIS A 65 5.02 -2.76 8.69
C HIS A 65 5.54 -1.64 9.58
N LYS A 66 6.72 -1.12 9.27
CA LYS A 66 7.24 0.09 9.89
C LYS A 66 6.41 1.31 9.49
N PRO A 67 6.23 2.31 10.37
CA PRO A 67 5.60 3.57 10.01
C PRO A 67 6.28 4.25 8.81
N VAL A 68 5.46 4.70 7.85
CA VAL A 68 5.91 5.39 6.64
C VAL A 68 5.57 6.87 6.74
N PHE A 69 6.60 7.69 6.93
CA PHE A 69 6.51 9.16 6.88
C PHE A 69 7.19 9.76 5.64
N GLN A 70 7.71 8.93 4.75
CA GLN A 70 8.51 9.37 3.62
C GLN A 70 7.70 10.28 2.67
N GLY A 71 8.26 11.44 2.34
CA GLY A 71 7.83 12.27 1.21
C GLY A 71 8.85 12.24 0.06
N LEU A 72 8.56 12.99 -1.01
CA LEU A 72 9.43 13.01 -2.19
C LEU A 72 10.79 13.68 -1.92
N PHE A 73 10.80 14.75 -1.14
CA PHE A 73 12.01 15.53 -0.82
C PHE A 73 12.44 15.41 0.64
N SER A 74 11.48 15.19 1.55
CA SER A 74 11.71 15.08 2.98
C SER A 74 10.57 14.29 3.64
N ASP A 75 10.79 13.90 4.89
CA ASP A 75 9.75 13.32 5.72
C ASP A 75 8.58 14.28 5.96
N LYS A 76 7.38 13.71 6.00
CA LYS A 76 6.14 14.40 6.34
C LYS A 76 5.85 14.32 7.84
N SER A 77 5.05 15.26 8.33
CA SER A 77 4.51 15.24 9.71
C SER A 77 3.37 14.22 9.89
N LYS A 78 2.76 13.79 8.78
CA LYS A 78 1.73 12.75 8.73
C LYS A 78 2.25 11.57 7.94
N GLY A 79 1.90 10.37 8.39
CA GLY A 79 2.30 9.12 7.77
C GLY A 79 1.21 8.08 7.94
N PHE A 80 1.58 6.82 7.73
CA PHE A 80 0.69 5.70 7.99
C PHE A 80 1.50 4.47 8.40
N VAL A 81 0.82 3.50 8.99
CA VAL A 81 1.32 2.13 9.15
C VAL A 81 0.38 1.17 8.43
N GLN A 82 0.95 0.13 7.81
CA GLN A 82 0.22 -0.90 7.10
C GLN A 82 0.31 -2.25 7.83
N ILE A 83 -0.81 -2.96 7.87
CA ILE A 83 -0.96 -4.25 8.51
C ILE A 83 -1.58 -5.20 7.50
N ASP A 84 -0.81 -6.18 7.06
CA ASP A 84 -1.23 -7.12 6.03
C ASP A 84 -1.61 -8.45 6.67
N TYR A 85 -2.84 -8.89 6.37
CA TYR A 85 -3.38 -10.19 6.71
C TYR A 85 -3.30 -11.06 5.46
N GLU A 86 -2.40 -12.04 5.48
CA GLU A 86 -2.13 -12.92 4.33
C GLU A 86 -2.32 -14.38 4.72
N GLY A 87 -3.05 -15.15 3.93
CA GLY A 87 -3.25 -16.56 4.24
C GLY A 87 -4.32 -17.22 3.40
N LYS A 88 -4.46 -18.54 3.56
CA LYS A 88 -5.51 -19.29 2.87
C LYS A 88 -6.86 -19.16 3.55
N ASN A 89 -6.87 -19.00 4.87
CA ASN A 89 -8.09 -19.02 5.68
C ASN A 89 -8.07 -17.84 6.67
N ILE A 90 -8.27 -16.63 6.15
CA ILE A 90 -8.42 -15.43 6.98
C ILE A 90 -9.79 -15.50 7.67
N PRO A 91 -9.86 -15.27 9.00
CA PRO A 91 -11.11 -15.37 9.73
C PRO A 91 -12.15 -14.36 9.21
N ALA A 92 -13.42 -14.73 9.31
CA ALA A 92 -14.52 -13.86 8.89
C ALA A 92 -14.59 -12.55 9.70
N ILE A 93 -14.04 -12.55 10.91
CA ILE A 93 -13.84 -11.37 11.73
C ILE A 93 -12.36 -11.30 12.08
N ILE A 94 -11.71 -10.25 11.61
CA ILE A 94 -10.36 -9.88 12.03
C ILE A 94 -10.52 -9.06 13.31
N SER A 95 -9.81 -9.39 14.38
CA SER A 95 -9.83 -8.64 15.64
C SER A 95 -8.46 -8.73 16.27
N GLN A 96 -7.76 -7.60 16.38
CA GLN A 96 -6.36 -7.58 16.80
C GLN A 96 -6.03 -6.25 17.49
N ASN A 97 -5.32 -6.33 18.61
CA ASN A 97 -4.54 -5.22 19.11
C ASN A 97 -3.18 -5.20 18.41
N ILE A 98 -2.73 -4.02 18.00
CA ILE A 98 -1.49 -3.83 17.26
C ILE A 98 -0.58 -2.92 18.07
N ASP A 99 0.61 -3.44 18.35
CA ASP A 99 1.80 -2.71 18.79
C ASP A 99 2.74 -2.64 17.57
N PHE A 100 2.85 -1.46 16.95
CA PHE A 100 3.63 -1.23 15.74
C PHE A 100 5.05 -0.73 16.03
N ASP A 101 5.29 -0.09 17.18
CA ASP A 101 6.60 0.43 17.56
C ASP A 101 7.40 -0.52 18.48
N ASN A 102 6.77 -1.61 18.91
CA ASN A 102 7.30 -2.64 19.82
C ASN A 102 7.69 -2.09 21.20
N ASP A 103 6.98 -1.09 21.72
CA ASP A 103 7.17 -0.62 23.09
C ASP A 103 6.51 -1.53 24.15
N GLY A 104 5.75 -2.55 23.72
CA GLY A 104 5.05 -3.50 24.56
C GLY A 104 3.63 -3.06 24.96
N ASN A 105 3.19 -1.88 24.53
CA ASN A 105 1.82 -1.39 24.69
C ASN A 105 1.09 -1.43 23.35
N ASP A 106 -0.21 -1.72 23.40
CA ASP A 106 -1.04 -1.70 22.20
C ASP A 106 -1.25 -0.26 21.71
N ASP A 107 -0.89 0.02 20.46
CA ASP A 107 -1.03 1.34 19.83
C ASP A 107 -2.45 1.62 19.33
N PHE A 108 -3.11 0.59 18.81
CA PHE A 108 -4.49 0.66 18.39
C PHE A 108 -5.13 -0.73 18.32
N TYR A 109 -6.45 -0.72 18.33
CA TYR A 109 -7.28 -1.89 18.10
C TYR A 109 -8.05 -1.77 16.80
N ILE A 110 -8.09 -2.85 16.04
CA ILE A 110 -8.91 -2.99 14.83
C ILE A 110 -9.76 -4.25 14.93
N LYS A 111 -11.04 -4.10 14.61
CA LYS A 111 -11.94 -5.21 14.31
C LYS A 111 -12.58 -4.97 12.96
N TYR A 112 -12.53 -5.96 12.09
CA TYR A 112 -13.10 -5.87 10.75
C TYR A 112 -13.91 -7.12 10.45
N ASP A 113 -15.20 -6.92 10.16
CA ASP A 113 -16.11 -7.94 9.68
C ASP A 113 -15.99 -8.04 8.15
N VAL A 114 -15.37 -9.12 7.68
CA VAL A 114 -15.08 -9.39 6.28
C VAL A 114 -16.35 -9.54 5.44
N LYS A 115 -17.44 -10.03 6.04
CA LYS A 115 -18.71 -10.27 5.32
C LYS A 115 -19.52 -9.00 5.16
N ASN A 116 -19.56 -8.19 6.22
CA ASN A 116 -20.39 -6.99 6.27
C ASN A 116 -19.64 -5.71 5.86
N ASP A 117 -18.34 -5.81 5.61
CA ASP A 117 -17.45 -4.69 5.29
C ASP A 117 -17.53 -3.57 6.33
N LYS A 118 -17.50 -3.94 7.62
CA LYS A 118 -17.60 -3.02 8.75
C LYS A 118 -16.36 -3.09 9.62
N SER A 119 -15.79 -1.93 9.91
CA SER A 119 -14.65 -1.78 10.80
C SER A 119 -15.02 -1.06 12.09
N GLU A 120 -14.56 -1.58 13.22
CA GLU A 120 -14.48 -0.86 14.49
C GLU A 120 -13.00 -0.57 14.76
N PHE A 121 -12.68 0.68 15.07
CA PHE A 121 -11.31 1.12 15.28
C PHE A 121 -11.21 1.94 16.57
N LYS A 122 -10.15 1.69 17.33
CA LYS A 122 -9.85 2.46 18.55
C LYS A 122 -8.37 2.81 18.58
N ALA A 123 -8.06 4.10 18.52
CA ALA A 123 -6.72 4.60 18.79
C ALA A 123 -6.41 4.50 20.28
N LEU A 124 -5.24 3.97 20.63
CA LEU A 124 -4.76 3.83 22.01
C LEU A 124 -3.50 4.69 22.23
N ASN A 125 -2.68 4.88 21.21
CA ASN A 125 -1.50 5.76 21.21
C ASN A 125 -1.84 7.14 20.61
N LYS A 126 -1.24 8.20 21.17
CA LYS A 126 -1.38 9.60 20.73
C LYS A 126 -0.94 9.86 19.29
N ASN A 127 -0.02 9.04 18.77
CA ASN A 127 0.54 9.14 17.42
C ASN A 127 -0.42 8.56 16.37
N VAL A 128 -1.41 7.78 16.80
CA VAL A 128 -2.44 7.18 15.95
C VAL A 128 -3.59 8.17 15.76
N VAL A 129 -3.96 8.43 14.50
CA VAL A 129 -4.98 9.42 14.16
C VAL A 129 -6.32 8.75 13.85
N SER A 130 -6.35 7.88 12.84
CA SER A 130 -7.59 7.25 12.37
C SER A 130 -7.30 6.04 11.49
N LEU A 131 -8.29 5.17 11.34
CA LEU A 131 -8.30 4.17 10.28
C LEU A 131 -8.44 4.88 8.92
N GLU A 132 -7.50 4.65 8.00
CA GLU A 132 -7.60 5.13 6.62
C GLU A 132 -8.51 4.22 5.80
N GLY A 133 -8.36 2.91 5.98
CA GLY A 133 -9.22 1.93 5.33
C GLY A 133 -8.73 0.49 5.47
N VAL A 134 -9.58 -0.42 5.00
CA VAL A 134 -9.28 -1.84 4.84
C VAL A 134 -9.42 -2.19 3.36
N TYR A 135 -8.38 -2.76 2.77
CA TYR A 135 -8.28 -3.01 1.34
C TYR A 135 -8.14 -4.50 1.07
N LYS A 136 -8.96 -5.04 0.18
CA LYS A 136 -8.85 -6.43 -0.25
C LYS A 136 -7.86 -6.53 -1.43
N VAL A 137 -6.82 -7.34 -1.29
CA VAL A 137 -5.77 -7.52 -2.30
C VAL A 137 -5.59 -9.01 -2.60
N LYS A 138 -6.09 -9.47 -3.75
CA LYS A 138 -5.94 -10.87 -4.24
C LYS A 138 -6.28 -11.96 -3.19
N GLY A 139 -7.28 -11.71 -2.35
CA GLY A 139 -7.71 -12.64 -1.28
C GLY A 139 -7.12 -12.36 0.10
N ASN A 140 -6.14 -11.46 0.18
CA ASN A 140 -5.56 -10.93 1.41
C ASN A 140 -6.22 -9.59 1.79
N TYR A 141 -5.91 -9.09 2.98
CA TYR A 141 -6.38 -7.78 3.44
C TYR A 141 -5.21 -6.91 3.89
N ALA A 142 -5.23 -5.63 3.53
CA ALA A 142 -4.30 -4.63 4.00
C ALA A 142 -5.08 -3.57 4.78
N VAL A 143 -4.70 -3.33 6.04
CA VAL A 143 -5.28 -2.28 6.87
C VAL A 143 -4.29 -1.13 6.94
N ARG A 144 -4.72 0.08 6.62
CA ARG A 144 -3.90 1.29 6.79
C ARG A 144 -4.44 2.18 7.88
N VAL A 145 -3.55 2.61 8.76
CA VAL A 145 -3.84 3.50 9.87
C VAL A 145 -3.01 4.76 9.72
N SER A 146 -3.67 5.91 9.72
CA SER A 146 -3.02 7.21 9.65
C SER A 146 -2.31 7.54 10.96
N LEU A 147 -1.08 8.05 10.84
CA LEU A 147 -0.22 8.43 11.95
C LEU A 147 0.18 9.91 11.85
N LYS A 148 0.58 10.46 13.00
CA LYS A 148 1.26 11.75 13.11
C LYS A 148 2.53 11.60 13.95
N LYS A 149 3.53 12.43 13.67
CA LYS A 149 4.73 12.57 14.49
C LYS A 149 4.44 13.26 15.82
#